data_AF-A0A5B0X663-F1
#
_entry.id   AF-A0A5B0X663-F1
#
_cell.length_a   1.000
_cell.length_b   1.000
_cell.length_c   1.000
_cell.angle_alpha   90.00
_cell.angle_beta   90.00
_cell.angle_gamma   90.00
#
_symmetry.space_group_name_H-M   'P 1'
#
loop_
_entity.id
_entity.type
_entity.pdbx_description
1 polymer ?
#
loop_
_entity_poly.entity_id
_entity_poly.type
_entity_poly.pdbx_seq_one_letter_code
_entity_poly.pdbx_strand_id
1 'polypeptide(L)'
;MAGRTRIYTFNPRYTFLDETRELLAKAMANIGFITDGLSPRYFIHTDCQWSVEFPTAPLAIGHEHIQSEQVAALETDAGTIRLLSRTDSIKDRLLWWYLEQDPQSWEQSLDVARNHKVNWADLKKWHAGEGYADEFETFKQAV
;
A
#
# COMPACT_ATOMS: atom_id res chain seq x y z
N MET A 1 5.44 16.29 13.15
CA MET A 1 4.45 15.33 13.69
C MET A 1 4.97 13.94 13.35
N ALA A 2 5.04 13.03 14.32
CA ALA A 2 5.64 11.71 14.13
C ALA A 2 4.97 10.97 12.96
N GLY A 3 5.78 10.40 12.07
CA GLY A 3 5.34 9.71 10.86
C GLY A 3 4.35 8.61 11.21
N ARG A 4 3.10 8.76 10.75
CA ARG A 4 2.10 7.70 10.81
C ARG A 4 2.44 6.71 9.70
N THR A 5 3.20 5.68 10.02
CA THR A 5 3.42 4.55 9.10
C THR A 5 2.09 3.83 8.87
N ARG A 6 1.67 3.75 7.60
CA ARG A 6 0.36 3.23 7.17
C ARG A 6 0.50 1.77 6.74
N ILE A 7 -0.41 0.91 7.20
CA ILE A 7 -0.57 -0.44 6.67
C ILE A 7 -1.75 -0.40 5.68
N TYR A 8 -1.45 -0.58 4.40
CA TYR A 8 -2.46 -0.61 3.34
C TYR A 8 -3.08 -2.00 3.24
N THR A 9 -4.40 -2.08 3.35
CA THR A 9 -5.15 -3.28 2.98
C THR A 9 -5.94 -3.00 1.70
N PHE A 10 -5.59 -3.67 0.62
CA PHE A 10 -6.21 -3.47 -0.68
C PHE A 10 -7.32 -4.49 -0.93
N ASN A 11 -8.53 -4.01 -1.17
CA ASN A 11 -9.63 -4.84 -1.65
C ASN A 11 -9.89 -4.55 -3.14
N PRO A 12 -9.34 -5.36 -4.06
CA PRO A 12 -9.40 -5.08 -5.49
C PRO A 12 -10.79 -5.31 -6.13
N ARG A 13 -11.78 -5.80 -5.38
CA ARG A 13 -13.06 -6.28 -5.96
C ARG A 13 -14.30 -5.45 -5.64
N TYR A 14 -14.27 -4.58 -4.63
CA TYR A 14 -15.48 -3.87 -4.21
C TYR A 14 -15.30 -2.37 -4.32
N THR A 15 -16.09 -1.75 -5.19
CA THR A 15 -16.51 -0.36 -5.00
C THR A 15 -17.06 -0.26 -3.57
N PHE A 16 -16.64 0.73 -2.80
CA PHE A 16 -17.13 0.94 -1.43
C PHE A 16 -18.61 1.35 -1.47
N LEU A 17 -19.50 0.36 -1.64
CA LEU A 17 -20.92 0.50 -1.34
C LEU A 17 -21.08 0.59 0.17
N ASP A 18 -22.08 1.35 0.64
CA ASP A 18 -22.26 1.65 2.07
C ASP A 18 -22.40 0.38 2.94
N GLU A 19 -23.03 -0.67 2.41
CA GLU A 19 -23.17 -1.98 3.08
C GLU A 19 -21.81 -2.65 3.36
N THR A 20 -20.85 -2.55 2.44
CA THR A 20 -19.49 -3.10 2.63
C THR A 20 -18.73 -2.35 3.73
N ARG A 21 -18.98 -1.04 3.89
CA ARG A 21 -18.32 -0.21 4.91
C ARG A 21 -18.78 -0.57 6.31
N GLU A 22 -20.07 -0.82 6.49
CA GLU A 22 -20.60 -1.28 7.78
C GLU A 22 -20.04 -2.64 8.17
N LEU A 23 -19.92 -3.57 7.22
CA LEU A 23 -19.32 -4.88 7.46
C LEU A 23 -17.83 -4.76 7.84
N LEU A 24 -17.07 -3.93 7.13
CA LEU A 24 -15.68 -3.65 7.47
C LEU A 24 -15.54 -3.03 8.85
N ALA A 25 -16.37 -2.04 9.18
CA ALA A 25 -16.33 -1.39 10.49
C ALA A 25 -16.63 -2.36 11.63
N LYS A 26 -17.62 -3.24 11.45
CA LYS A 26 -17.92 -4.32 12.42
C LYS A 26 -16.75 -5.30 12.56
N ALA A 27 -16.15 -5.72 11.43
CA ALA A 27 -15.01 -6.63 11.45
C ALA A 27 -13.78 -6.04 12.15
N MET A 28 -13.45 -4.77 11.87
CA MET A 28 -12.35 -4.08 12.54
C MET A 28 -12.63 -3.86 14.03
N ALA A 29 -13.87 -3.52 14.40
CA ALA A 29 -14.26 -3.33 15.80
C ALA A 29 -14.09 -4.62 16.62
N ASN A 30 -14.34 -5.79 16.03
CA ASN A 30 -14.15 -7.09 16.70
C ASN A 30 -12.69 -7.35 17.11
N ILE A 31 -11.72 -6.68 16.48
CA ILE A 31 -10.29 -6.74 16.82
C ILE A 31 -9.78 -5.44 17.46
N GLY A 32 -10.68 -4.59 17.96
CA GLY A 32 -10.37 -3.37 18.71
C GLY A 32 -10.02 -2.15 17.85
N PHE A 33 -10.12 -2.24 16.52
CA PHE A 33 -9.85 -1.13 15.62
C PHE A 33 -11.13 -0.36 15.31
N ILE A 34 -11.15 0.94 15.59
CA ILE A 34 -12.31 1.83 15.38
C ILE A 34 -11.93 3.03 14.51
N THR A 35 -12.92 3.67 13.89
CA THR A 35 -12.66 4.90 13.13
C THR A 35 -12.36 6.07 14.08
N ASP A 36 -11.52 7.01 13.65
CA ASP A 36 -11.22 8.23 14.42
C ASP A 36 -12.29 9.33 14.28
N GLY A 37 -13.38 9.03 13.55
CA GLY A 37 -14.45 9.97 13.23
C GLY A 37 -14.10 11.03 12.19
N LEU A 38 -12.82 11.17 11.80
CA LEU A 38 -12.37 12.14 10.80
C LEU A 38 -12.48 11.57 9.39
N SER A 39 -12.25 10.26 9.24
CA SER A 39 -12.40 9.60 7.96
C SER A 39 -12.85 8.14 8.13
N PRO A 40 -13.87 7.71 7.37
CA PRO A 40 -14.39 6.34 7.42
C PRO A 40 -13.44 5.31 6.79
N ARG A 41 -12.27 5.73 6.29
CA ARG A 41 -11.26 4.84 5.69
C ARG A 41 -10.14 4.46 6.65
N TYR A 42 -9.95 5.21 7.73
CA TYR A 42 -8.89 4.96 8.71
C TYR A 42 -9.45 4.33 9.96
N PHE A 43 -8.77 3.27 10.41
CA PHE A 43 -9.06 2.57 11.64
C PHE A 43 -7.83 2.60 12.54
N ILE A 44 -8.03 2.92 13.81
CA ILE A 44 -6.99 3.04 14.83
C ILE A 44 -7.30 2.16 16.03
N HIS A 45 -6.27 1.75 16.75
CA HIS A 45 -6.38 1.00 18.00
C HIS A 45 -5.47 1.67 19.04
N THR A 46 -5.93 1.85 20.29
CA THR A 46 -5.18 2.60 21.32
C THR A 46 -3.82 1.98 21.63
N ASP A 47 -3.77 0.65 21.64
CA ASP A 47 -2.56 -0.11 21.95
C ASP A 47 -1.73 -0.46 20.70
N CYS A 48 -2.05 0.10 19.53
CA CYS A 48 -1.33 -0.11 18.29
C CYS A 48 -0.88 1.23 17.70
N GLN A 49 0.41 1.38 17.44
CA GLN A 49 0.93 2.60 16.80
C GLN A 49 0.54 2.74 15.32
N TRP A 50 0.04 1.65 14.69
CA TRP A 50 -0.31 1.63 13.27
C TRP A 50 -1.81 1.77 13.06
N SER A 51 -2.17 2.50 12.00
CA SER A 51 -3.53 2.56 11.49
C SER A 51 -3.72 1.62 10.30
N VAL A 52 -4.92 1.08 10.16
CA VAL A 52 -5.35 0.36 8.96
C VAL A 52 -6.15 1.30 8.08
N GLU A 53 -5.73 1.41 6.81
CA GLU A 53 -6.45 2.21 5.80
C GLU A 53 -7.10 1.31 4.75
N PHE A 54 -8.37 1.59 4.45
CA PHE A 54 -9.12 1.02 3.35
C PHE A 54 -9.34 2.09 2.25
N PRO A 55 -8.40 2.23 1.29
CA PRO A 55 -8.47 3.24 0.24
C PRO A 55 -9.60 2.95 -0.74
N THR A 56 -10.20 3.99 -1.30
CA THR A 56 -11.30 3.85 -2.28
C THR A 56 -10.81 3.18 -3.56
N ALA A 57 -11.63 2.32 -4.15
CA ALA A 57 -11.40 1.78 -5.49
C ALA A 57 -11.40 2.87 -6.57
N PRO A 58 -10.73 2.67 -7.73
CA PRO A 58 -9.94 1.48 -8.08
C PRO A 58 -8.57 1.43 -7.39
N LEU A 59 -7.98 0.23 -7.32
CA LEU A 59 -6.61 0.06 -6.85
C LEU A 59 -5.63 0.80 -7.76
N ALA A 60 -4.85 1.71 -7.19
CA ALA A 60 -3.86 2.48 -7.93
C ALA A 60 -2.64 2.81 -7.06
N ILE A 61 -1.51 3.05 -7.72
CA ILE A 61 -0.28 3.57 -7.13
C ILE A 61 0.13 4.79 -7.95
N GLY A 62 -0.09 5.98 -7.38
CA GLY A 62 0.02 7.22 -8.14
C GLY A 62 -1.05 7.26 -9.23
N HIS A 63 -0.60 7.46 -10.47
CA HIS A 63 -1.42 7.48 -11.68
C HIS A 63 -1.57 6.09 -12.33
N GLU A 64 -0.87 5.06 -11.84
CA GLU A 64 -0.96 3.70 -12.38
C GLU A 64 -2.07 2.88 -11.70
N HIS A 65 -3.04 2.41 -12.48
CA HIS A 65 -4.07 1.48 -12.02
C HIS A 65 -3.55 0.03 -11.99
N ILE A 66 -3.67 -0.63 -10.84
CA ILE A 66 -3.27 -2.03 -10.69
C ILE A 66 -4.48 -2.93 -10.96
N GLN A 67 -4.33 -3.80 -11.96
CA GLN A 67 -5.37 -4.75 -12.34
C GLN A 67 -5.49 -5.87 -11.30
N SER A 68 -6.70 -6.41 -11.14
CA SER A 68 -6.98 -7.46 -10.15
C SER A 68 -6.10 -8.70 -10.32
N GLU A 69 -5.72 -9.00 -11.56
CA GLU A 69 -4.88 -10.14 -11.97
C GLU A 69 -3.41 -9.96 -11.60
N GLN A 70 -2.96 -8.72 -11.34
CA GLN A 70 -1.59 -8.40 -10.94
C GLN A 70 -1.39 -8.51 -9.42
N VAL A 71 -2.47 -8.50 -8.66
CA VAL A 71 -2.47 -8.59 -7.19
C VAL A 71 -2.06 -10.02 -6.79
N ALA A 72 -1.01 -10.13 -5.99
CA ALA A 72 -0.55 -11.39 -5.43
C ALA A 72 -1.59 -11.97 -4.45
N ALA A 73 -1.58 -13.28 -4.26
CA ALA A 73 -2.40 -13.98 -3.29
C ALA A 73 -1.51 -14.81 -2.35
N LEU A 74 -1.85 -14.77 -1.07
CA LEU A 74 -1.26 -15.61 -0.03
C LEU A 74 -2.39 -16.40 0.62
N GLU A 75 -2.37 -17.72 0.45
CA GLU A 75 -3.33 -18.61 1.10
C GLU A 75 -2.94 -18.82 2.56
N THR A 76 -3.92 -18.71 3.45
CA THR A 76 -3.77 -18.95 4.89
C THR A 76 -4.94 -19.80 5.40
N ASP A 77 -4.80 -20.39 6.59
CA ASP A 77 -5.90 -21.14 7.22
C ASP A 77 -7.13 -20.26 7.50
N ALA A 78 -6.94 -18.94 7.61
CA ALA A 78 -8.01 -17.96 7.80
C ALA A 78 -8.60 -17.43 6.47
N GLY A 79 -8.07 -17.87 5.32
CA GLY A 79 -8.49 -17.45 3.98
C GLY A 79 -7.37 -16.82 3.16
N THR A 80 -7.73 -16.27 2.01
CA THR A 80 -6.79 -15.68 1.05
C THR A 80 -6.53 -14.21 1.35
N ILE A 81 -5.25 -13.85 1.53
CA ILE A 81 -4.80 -12.46 1.62
C ILE A 81 -4.40 -11.98 0.23
N ARG A 82 -4.93 -10.83 -0.20
CA ARG A 82 -4.57 -10.18 -1.47
C ARG A 82 -3.56 -9.07 -1.21
N LEU A 83 -2.45 -9.08 -1.93
CA LEU A 83 -1.28 -8.24 -1.68
C LEU A 83 -0.80 -7.57 -2.97
N LEU A 84 -0.22 -6.39 -2.88
CA LEU A 84 0.55 -5.83 -3.99
C LEU A 84 1.66 -6.81 -4.40
N SER A 85 2.02 -6.80 -5.69
CA SER A 85 3.23 -7.52 -6.13
C SER A 85 4.47 -6.92 -5.45
N ARG A 86 5.61 -7.60 -5.50
CA ARG A 86 6.87 -7.08 -4.95
C ARG A 86 7.25 -5.74 -5.59
N THR A 87 7.16 -5.66 -6.92
CA THR A 87 7.43 -4.42 -7.66
C THR A 87 6.44 -3.33 -7.28
N ASP A 88 5.15 -3.65 -7.17
CA ASP A 88 4.13 -2.65 -6.83
C ASP A 88 4.25 -2.18 -5.38
N SER A 89 4.64 -3.06 -4.46
CA SER A 89 4.96 -2.67 -3.08
C SER A 89 6.13 -1.67 -3.05
N ILE A 90 7.15 -1.85 -3.90
CA ILE A 90 8.26 -0.90 -4.05
C ILE A 90 7.75 0.43 -4.61
N LYS A 91 6.94 0.43 -5.67
CA LYS A 91 6.34 1.65 -6.26
C LYS A 91 5.57 2.44 -5.19
N ASP A 92 4.72 1.77 -4.42
CA ASP A 92 3.87 2.37 -3.39
C ASP A 92 4.70 3.01 -2.26
N ARG A 93 5.79 2.37 -1.82
CA ARG A 93 6.72 2.95 -0.85
C ARG A 93 7.53 4.12 -1.45
N LEU A 94 8.06 3.97 -2.66
CA LEU A 94 8.81 5.03 -3.31
C LEU A 94 7.98 6.28 -3.57
N LEU A 95 6.70 6.13 -3.95
CA LEU A 95 5.82 7.28 -4.14
C LEU A 95 5.68 8.10 -2.85
N TRP A 96 5.53 7.44 -1.71
CA TRP A 96 5.46 8.12 -0.42
C TRP A 96 6.79 8.81 -0.06
N TRP A 97 7.92 8.17 -0.34
CA TRP A 97 9.23 8.83 -0.24
C TRP A 97 9.32 10.08 -1.13
N TYR A 98 8.93 10.00 -2.39
CA TYR A 98 9.04 11.14 -3.29
C TYR A 98 8.12 12.31 -2.91
N LEU A 99 6.92 12.02 -2.39
CA LEU A 99 5.97 13.05 -1.98
C LEU A 99 6.29 13.67 -0.61
N GLU A 100 6.73 12.87 0.35
CA GLU A 100 6.80 13.26 1.76
C GLU A 100 8.21 13.18 2.36
N GLN A 101 9.19 12.70 1.57
CA GLN A 101 10.59 12.50 1.99
C GLN A 101 10.70 11.65 3.26
N ASP A 102 9.84 10.63 3.38
CA ASP A 102 9.81 9.69 4.51
C ASP A 102 10.90 8.61 4.42
N PRO A 103 11.99 8.68 5.21
CA PRO A 103 13.14 7.79 5.07
C PRO A 103 12.78 6.31 5.25
N GLN A 104 11.76 6.02 6.07
CA GLN A 104 11.30 4.67 6.30
C GLN A 104 10.79 4.02 5.01
N SER A 105 10.06 4.78 4.19
CA SER A 105 9.53 4.26 2.93
C SER A 105 10.64 3.98 1.91
N TRP A 106 11.69 4.80 1.90
CA TRP A 106 12.90 4.50 1.14
C TRP A 106 13.58 3.20 1.61
N GLU A 107 13.85 3.07 2.91
CA GLU A 107 14.48 1.86 3.49
C GLU A 107 13.67 0.59 3.18
N GLN A 108 12.35 0.64 3.37
CA GLN A 108 11.46 -0.50 3.08
C GLN A 108 11.49 -0.88 1.59
N SER A 109 11.54 0.10 0.69
CA SER A 109 11.63 -0.16 -0.74
C SER A 109 12.94 -0.88 -1.11
N LEU A 110 14.06 -0.50 -0.48
CA LEU A 110 15.34 -1.18 -0.64
C LEU A 110 15.31 -2.61 -0.08
N ASP A 111 14.72 -2.80 1.11
CA ASP A 111 14.63 -4.12 1.73
C ASP A 111 13.85 -5.11 0.85
N VAL A 112 12.71 -4.69 0.31
CA VAL A 112 11.93 -5.53 -0.62
C VAL A 112 12.73 -5.80 -1.90
N ALA A 113 13.40 -4.80 -2.46
CA ALA A 113 14.15 -4.93 -3.71
C ALA A 113 15.38 -5.85 -3.60
N ARG A 114 16.07 -5.82 -2.46
CA ARG A 114 17.27 -6.65 -2.20
C ARG A 114 16.93 -8.11 -1.94
N ASN A 115 15.77 -8.38 -1.34
CA ASN A 115 15.37 -9.73 -0.93
C ASN A 115 14.46 -10.43 -1.95
N HIS A 116 13.99 -9.73 -2.99
CA HIS A 116 13.04 -10.27 -3.95
C HIS A 116 13.32 -9.85 -5.39
N LYS A 117 12.79 -10.64 -6.35
CA LYS A 117 12.91 -10.31 -7.77
C LYS A 117 12.06 -9.08 -8.12
N VAL A 118 12.72 -8.02 -8.58
CA VAL A 118 12.11 -6.79 -9.06
C VAL A 118 11.91 -6.84 -10.58
N ASN A 119 10.75 -6.39 -11.07
CA ASN A 119 10.57 -6.09 -12.49
C ASN A 119 11.11 -4.68 -12.80
N TRP A 120 12.40 -4.59 -13.12
CA TRP A 120 13.07 -3.31 -13.36
C TRP A 120 12.52 -2.52 -14.55
N ALA A 121 12.07 -3.20 -15.59
CA ALA A 121 11.50 -2.53 -16.77
C ALA A 121 10.18 -1.84 -16.43
N ASP A 122 9.33 -2.54 -15.66
CA ASP A 122 8.07 -2.01 -15.16
C ASP A 122 8.29 -0.86 -14.16
N LEU A 123 9.22 -1.03 -13.20
CA LEU A 123 9.57 0.03 -12.25
C LEU A 123 10.11 1.29 -12.94
N LYS A 124 10.93 1.14 -13.99
CA LYS A 124 11.44 2.27 -14.79
C LYS A 124 10.32 3.01 -15.51
N LYS A 125 9.39 2.27 -16.11
CA LYS A 125 8.23 2.83 -16.78
C LYS A 125 7.35 3.62 -15.79
N TRP A 126 7.10 3.05 -14.62
CA TRP A 126 6.31 3.71 -13.57
C TRP A 126 6.95 5.02 -13.10
N HIS A 127 8.27 5.02 -12.81
CA HIS A 127 8.99 6.26 -12.45
C HIS A 127 8.79 7.37 -13.50
N ALA A 128 8.91 7.03 -14.78
CA ALA A 128 8.69 7.99 -15.85
C ALA A 128 7.24 8.51 -15.91
N GLY A 129 6.26 7.62 -15.66
CA GLY A 129 4.84 7.99 -15.64
C GLY A 129 4.45 8.91 -14.47
N GLU A 130 5.10 8.75 -13.32
CA GLU A 130 4.87 9.59 -12.14
C GLU A 130 5.67 10.90 -12.13
N GLY A 131 6.56 11.11 -13.11
CA GLY A 131 7.42 12.30 -13.17
C GLY A 131 8.71 12.20 -12.34
N TYR A 132 9.12 11.00 -11.93
CA TYR A 132 10.34 10.71 -11.16
C TYR A 132 11.36 9.92 -11.99
N ALA A 133 11.44 10.18 -13.30
CA ALA A 133 12.34 9.45 -14.20
C ALA A 133 13.81 9.49 -13.75
N ASP A 134 14.25 10.63 -13.22
CA ASP A 134 15.63 10.85 -12.77
C ASP A 134 15.98 10.06 -11.50
N GLU A 135 14.99 9.72 -10.68
CA GLU A 135 15.19 8.96 -9.43
C GLU A 135 15.36 7.45 -9.67
N PHE A 136 14.98 6.95 -10.85
CA PHE A 136 15.05 5.52 -11.14
C PHE A 136 16.47 4.97 -11.00
N GLU A 137 17.46 5.67 -11.57
CA GLU A 137 18.85 5.19 -11.52
C GLU A 137 19.43 5.35 -10.10
N THR A 138 19.03 6.38 -9.34
CA THR A 138 19.38 6.54 -7.92
C THR A 138 18.90 5.34 -7.11
N PHE A 139 17.63 4.98 -7.22
CA PHE A 139 17.08 3.81 -6.53
C PHE A 139 17.75 2.52 -6.97
N LYS A 140 17.91 2.30 -8.27
CA LYS A 140 18.52 1.09 -8.81
C LYS A 140 19.97 0.88 -8.36
N GLN A 141 20.74 1.96 -8.21
CA GLN A 141 22.12 1.89 -7.70
C GLN A 141 22.19 1.60 -6.20
N ALA A 142 21.15 1.96 -5.45
CA ALA A 142 21.08 1.73 -4.02
C ALA A 142 20.67 0.31 -3.63
N VAL A 143 20.04 -0.45 -4.54
CA VAL A 143 19.61 -1.85 -4.32
C VAL A 143 20.81 -2.79 -4.40
#